data_AF-A0A1Q7AMI6-F1
#
_entry.id   AF-A0A1Q7AMI6-F1
#
_cell.length_a   1.000
_cell.length_b   1.000
_cell.length_c   1.000
_cell.angle_alpha   90.00
_cell.angle_beta   90.00
_cell.angle_gamma   90.00
#
_symmetry.space_group_name_H-M   'P 1'
#
loop_
_entity.id
_entity.type
_entity.pdbx_description
1 polymer ?
#
loop_
_entity_poly.entity_id
_entity_poly.type
_entity_poly.pdbx_seq_one_letter_code
_entity_poly.pdbx_strand_id
1 'polypeptide(L)'
;MNVMLEFTASGSPKTIAAALEQCAVAQGNVSALVVPWESDRQTLSIAVTAVKGEGWAIEHTNLGTIRLTDLGGEQTRVAMSPAPPDHPETQKLAALFERFAQQVQKQFQASTHAGRE
;
A
#
# COMPACT_ATOMS: atom_id res chain seq x y z
N MET A 1 -2.90 -1.85 15.92
CA MET A 1 -2.98 -1.13 14.62
C MET A 1 -4.44 -0.89 14.28
N ASN A 2 -4.82 0.33 13.92
CA ASN A 2 -6.14 0.61 13.38
C ASN A 2 -6.12 0.28 11.89
N VAL A 3 -6.85 -0.76 11.46
CA VAL A 3 -6.93 -1.15 10.05
C VAL A 3 -7.98 -0.28 9.37
N MET A 4 -7.56 0.49 8.37
CA MET A 4 -8.43 1.38 7.59
C MET A 4 -9.11 0.63 6.45
N LEU A 5 -8.39 -0.31 5.82
CA LEU A 5 -8.89 -1.08 4.68
C LEU A 5 -8.32 -2.49 4.73
N GLU A 6 -9.18 -3.49 4.53
CA GLU A 6 -8.78 -4.89 4.42
C GLU A 6 -9.55 -5.58 3.29
N PHE A 7 -8.84 -6.36 2.47
CA PHE A 7 -9.44 -7.20 1.42
C PHE A 7 -8.52 -8.38 1.07
N THR A 8 -9.06 -9.37 0.35
CA THR A 8 -8.28 -10.46 -0.24
C THR A 8 -8.04 -10.20 -1.72
N ALA A 9 -6.82 -10.44 -2.18
CA ALA A 9 -6.42 -10.36 -3.58
C ALA A 9 -5.87 -11.69 -4.07
N SER A 10 -6.05 -11.98 -5.35
CA SER A 10 -5.44 -13.13 -6.02
C SER A 10 -3.97 -12.86 -6.33
N GLY A 11 -3.11 -13.84 -6.06
CA GLY A 11 -1.67 -13.82 -6.25
C GLY A 11 -0.88 -13.90 -4.94
N SER A 12 0.36 -14.36 -5.03
CA SER A 12 1.32 -14.37 -3.91
C SER A 12 1.60 -12.96 -3.36
N PRO A 13 2.05 -12.82 -2.09
CA PRO A 13 2.41 -11.52 -1.52
C PRO A 13 3.44 -10.74 -2.35
N LYS A 14 4.38 -11.44 -3.01
CA LYS A 14 5.38 -10.79 -3.88
C LYS A 14 4.74 -10.19 -5.13
N THR A 15 3.79 -10.89 -5.74
CA THR A 15 3.03 -10.40 -6.90
C THR A 15 2.23 -9.16 -6.52
N ILE A 16 1.55 -9.20 -5.37
CA ILE A 16 0.79 -8.07 -4.85
C ILE A 16 1.72 -6.88 -4.55
N ALA A 17 2.88 -7.11 -3.94
CA ALA A 17 3.87 -6.05 -3.66
C ALA A 17 4.34 -5.34 -4.94
N ALA A 18 4.68 -6.09 -6.00
CA ALA A 18 5.08 -5.50 -7.27
C ALA A 18 3.97 -4.65 -7.91
N ALA A 19 2.71 -5.11 -7.83
CA ALA A 19 1.57 -4.34 -8.32
C ALA A 19 1.31 -3.07 -7.49
N LEU A 20 1.53 -3.11 -6.17
CA LEU A 20 1.45 -1.93 -5.29
C LEU A 20 2.49 -0.87 -5.63
N GLU A 21 3.72 -1.27 -5.95
CA GLU A 21 4.76 -0.35 -6.43
C GLU A 21 4.32 0.36 -7.72
N GLN A 22 3.71 -0.37 -8.66
CA GLN A 22 3.17 0.21 -9.89
C GLN A 22 2.03 1.21 -9.61
N CYS A 23 1.15 0.93 -8.63
CA CYS A 23 0.13 1.89 -8.20
C CYS A 23 0.74 3.19 -7.68
N ALA A 24 1.81 3.10 -6.89
CA ALA A 24 2.46 4.25 -6.30
C ALA A 24 3.13 5.12 -7.37
N VAL A 25 3.85 4.51 -8.31
CA VAL A 25 4.47 5.21 -9.45
C VAL A 25 3.41 5.99 -10.25
N ALA A 26 2.23 5.41 -10.49
CA ALA A 26 1.15 6.08 -11.21
C ALA A 26 0.58 7.33 -10.49
N GLN A 27 0.74 7.45 -9.17
CA GLN A 27 0.27 8.61 -8.41
C GLN A 27 1.27 9.78 -8.37
N GLY A 28 2.54 9.55 -8.68
CA GLY A 28 3.59 10.59 -8.80
C GLY A 28 4.04 11.27 -7.49
N ASN A 29 3.14 11.45 -6.53
CA ASN A 29 3.39 12.11 -5.23
C ASN A 29 3.46 11.12 -4.06
N VAL A 30 3.33 9.82 -4.34
CA VAL A 30 3.39 8.73 -3.36
C VAL A 30 4.44 7.73 -3.84
N SER A 31 5.23 7.21 -2.91
CA SER A 31 6.11 6.06 -3.12
C SER A 31 5.67 4.93 -2.19
N ALA A 32 5.51 3.73 -2.72
CA ALA A 32 5.39 2.51 -1.93
C ALA A 32 6.78 1.88 -1.86
N LEU A 33 7.32 1.80 -0.64
CA LEU A 33 8.64 1.25 -0.38
C LEU A 33 8.45 -0.06 0.39
N VAL A 34 8.82 -1.17 -0.23
CA VAL A 34 8.88 -2.46 0.45
C VAL A 34 10.02 -2.39 1.46
N VAL A 35 9.68 -2.31 2.74
CA VAL A 35 10.65 -2.29 3.83
C VAL A 35 10.55 -3.60 4.61
N PRO A 36 11.65 -4.39 4.70
CA PRO A 36 11.66 -5.66 5.42
C PRO A 36 11.79 -5.39 6.93
N TRP A 37 10.83 -4.71 7.54
CA TRP A 37 10.85 -4.49 8.99
C TRP A 37 10.29 -5.72 9.73
N GLU A 38 9.26 -6.36 9.18
CA GLU A 38 8.70 -7.63 9.64
C GLU A 38 8.21 -8.42 8.43
N SER A 39 9.11 -9.18 7.82
CA SER A 39 8.77 -10.16 6.80
C SER A 39 9.16 -11.54 7.32
N ASP A 40 8.17 -12.34 7.68
CA ASP A 40 8.36 -13.77 7.86
C ASP A 40 8.00 -14.52 6.56
N ARG A 41 7.97 -15.85 6.58
CA ARG A 41 7.67 -16.64 5.37
C ARG A 41 6.26 -16.40 4.82
N GLN A 42 5.33 -15.91 5.63
CA GLN A 42 3.92 -15.71 5.27
C GLN A 42 3.56 -14.24 5.13
N THR A 43 4.39 -13.32 5.64
CA THR A 43 4.04 -11.90 5.72
C THR A 43 5.06 -11.02 5.01
N LEU A 44 4.55 -10.01 4.28
CA LEU A 44 5.33 -8.88 3.79
C LEU A 44 4.72 -7.59 4.33
N SER A 45 5.57 -6.69 4.81
CA SER A 45 5.18 -5.36 5.25
C SER A 45 5.75 -4.31 4.30
N ILE A 46 4.94 -3.31 3.95
CA ILE A 46 5.28 -2.27 2.97
C ILE A 46 4.96 -0.92 3.60
N ALA A 47 5.93 0.00 3.61
CA ALA A 47 5.70 1.37 4.02
C ALA A 47 5.23 2.18 2.82
N VAL A 48 4.23 3.03 3.03
CA VAL A 48 3.75 3.97 2.02
C VAL A 48 4.19 5.35 2.47
N THR A 49 4.93 6.05 1.63
CA THR A 49 5.48 7.39 1.93
C THR A 49 5.01 8.39 0.90
N ALA A 50 4.57 9.57 1.33
CA ALA A 50 4.46 10.73 0.45
C ALA A 50 5.88 11.23 0.14
N VAL A 51 6.10 11.66 -1.10
CA VAL A 51 7.35 12.30 -1.50
C VAL A 51 7.04 13.72 -1.91
N LYS A 52 7.65 14.69 -1.25
CA LYS A 52 7.55 16.10 -1.60
C LYS A 52 8.95 16.62 -1.95
N GLY A 53 9.13 17.04 -3.20
CA GLY A 53 10.35 17.71 -3.66
C GLY A 53 10.12 19.21 -3.78
N GLU A 54 10.90 20.02 -3.04
CA GLU A 54 10.97 21.47 -3.23
C GLU A 54 12.44 21.90 -3.36
N GLY A 55 12.87 22.26 -4.58
CA GLY A 55 14.26 22.60 -4.86
C GLY A 55 15.20 21.41 -4.66
N TRP A 56 16.16 21.53 -3.74
CA TRP A 56 17.10 20.45 -3.40
C TRP A 56 16.62 19.56 -2.24
N ALA A 57 15.52 19.92 -1.57
CA ALA A 57 14.99 19.17 -0.45
C ALA A 57 13.98 18.13 -0.93
N ILE A 58 14.14 16.89 -0.46
CA ILE A 58 13.17 15.82 -0.63
C ILE A 58 12.71 15.39 0.76
N GLU A 59 11.42 15.51 1.02
CA GLU A 59 10.79 15.04 2.24
C GLU A 59 10.05 13.72 1.96
N HIS A 60 10.32 12.71 2.80
CA HIS A 60 9.58 11.45 2.83
C HIS A 60 8.74 11.40 4.09
N THR A 61 7.41 11.52 3.94
CA THR A 61 6.49 11.43 5.08
C THR A 61 5.80 10.07 5.09
N ASN A 62 5.94 9.31 6.18
CA ASN A 62 5.25 8.03 6.32
C ASN A 62 3.73 8.23 6.39
N LEU A 63 3.01 7.65 5.44
CA LEU A 63 1.55 7.69 5.35
C LEU A 63 0.89 6.50 6.05
N GLY A 64 1.60 5.37 6.13
CA GLY A 64 1.06 4.15 6.69
C GLY A 64 1.79 2.89 6.23
N THR A 65 1.21 1.76 6.57
CA THR A 65 1.75 0.43 6.29
C THR A 65 0.70 -0.42 5.61
N ILE A 66 1.14 -1.20 4.62
CA ILE A 66 0.37 -2.29 4.04
C ILE A 66 0.99 -3.60 4.51
N ARG A 67 0.17 -4.48 5.08
CA ARG A 67 0.54 -5.83 5.46
C ARG A 67 -0.08 -6.80 4.48
N LEU A 68 0.76 -7.61 3.85
CA LEU A 68 0.40 -8.69 2.97
C LEU A 68 0.57 -10.00 3.74
N THR A 69 -0.46 -10.84 3.79
CA THR A 69 -0.41 -12.15 4.45
C THR A 69 -0.83 -13.22 3.46
N ASP A 70 0.07 -14.17 3.20
CA ASP A 70 -0.22 -15.35 2.39
C ASP A 70 -1.29 -16.21 3.08
N LEU A 71 -2.40 -16.45 2.39
CA LEU A 71 -3.49 -17.32 2.83
C LEU A 71 -3.39 -18.72 2.22
N GLY A 72 -2.42 -18.96 1.34
CA GLY A 72 -2.30 -20.15 0.51
C GLY A 72 -3.21 -20.12 -0.72
N GLY A 73 -2.93 -21.01 -1.67
CA GLY A 73 -3.74 -21.15 -2.89
C GLY A 73 -3.78 -19.88 -3.75
N GLU A 74 -2.65 -19.17 -3.88
CA GLU A 74 -2.54 -17.90 -4.60
C GLU A 74 -3.54 -16.84 -4.10
N GLN A 75 -3.73 -16.76 -2.78
CA GLN A 75 -4.52 -15.70 -2.16
C GLN A 75 -3.72 -14.98 -1.10
N THR A 76 -3.79 -13.65 -1.12
CA THR A 76 -3.12 -12.78 -0.17
C THR A 76 -4.13 -11.86 0.48
N ARG A 77 -4.13 -11.81 1.81
CA ARG A 77 -4.82 -10.75 2.56
C ARG A 77 -3.99 -9.47 2.50
N VAL A 78 -4.63 -8.37 2.14
CA VAL A 78 -4.06 -7.02 2.10
C VAL A 78 -4.73 -6.20 3.20
N ALA A 79 -3.96 -5.74 4.18
CA ALA A 79 -4.44 -4.89 5.26
C ALA A 79 -3.66 -3.57 5.29
N MET A 80 -4.35 -2.44 5.25
CA MET A 80 -3.74 -1.10 5.24
C MET A 80 -4.03 -0.36 6.54
N SER A 81 -3.00 0.18 7.16
CA SER A 81 -3.07 0.92 8.41
C SER A 81 -2.41 2.29 8.23
N PRO A 82 -3.09 3.41 8.52
CA PRO A 82 -2.49 4.73 8.44
C PRO A 82 -1.43 4.91 9.52
N ALA A 83 -0.43 5.74 9.23
CA ALA A 83 0.55 6.16 10.23
C ALA A 83 -0.13 7.05 11.30
N PRO A 84 0.41 7.09 12.54
CA PRO A 84 -0.07 8.01 13.56
C PRO A 84 -0.01 9.48 13.09
N PRO A 85 -0.94 10.33 13.55
CA PRO A 85 -0.96 11.74 13.17
C PRO A 85 0.17 12.51 13.88
N ASP A 86 1.36 12.55 13.27
CA ASP A 86 2.54 13.26 13.80
C ASP A 86 3.07 14.32 12.82
N HIS A 87 2.20 14.86 11.97
CA HIS A 87 2.58 15.83 10.95
C HIS A 87 1.63 17.03 10.90
N PRO A 88 2.11 18.28 10.71
CA PRO A 88 1.25 19.46 10.61
C PRO A 88 0.20 19.37 9.49
N GLU A 89 0.50 18.62 8.41
CA GLU A 89 -0.43 18.37 7.29
C GLU A 89 -1.19 17.03 7.40
N THR A 90 -1.37 16.50 8.61
CA THR A 90 -2.00 15.18 8.88
C THR A 90 -3.27 14.93 8.05
N GLN A 91 -4.18 15.91 7.95
CA GLN A 91 -5.43 15.74 7.20
C GLN A 91 -5.22 15.52 5.70
N LYS A 92 -4.28 16.27 5.09
CA LYS A 92 -3.95 16.11 3.66
C LYS A 92 -3.28 14.77 3.39
N LEU A 93 -2.35 14.37 4.27
CA LEU A 93 -1.63 13.11 4.17
C LEU A 93 -2.55 11.90 4.37
N ALA A 94 -3.50 11.98 5.30
CA ALA A 94 -4.53 10.97 5.50
C ALA A 94 -5.42 10.82 4.25
N ALA A 95 -5.87 11.94 3.66
CA ALA A 95 -6.65 11.91 2.43
C ALA A 95 -5.86 11.35 1.24
N LEU A 96 -4.55 11.61 1.17
CA LEU A 96 -3.67 11.04 0.16
C LEU A 96 -3.57 9.51 0.32
N PHE A 97 -3.36 9.02 1.54
CA PHE A 97 -3.30 7.59 1.84
C PHE A 97 -4.63 6.88 1.57
N GLU A 98 -5.75 7.51 1.91
CA GLU A 98 -7.10 6.97 1.63
C GLU A 98 -7.34 6.80 0.13
N ARG A 99 -6.99 7.81 -0.68
CA ARG A 99 -7.10 7.72 -2.15
C ARG A 99 -6.23 6.61 -2.73
N PHE A 100 -5.01 6.48 -2.23
CA PHE A 100 -4.13 5.38 -2.59
C PHE A 100 -4.74 4.01 -2.25
N ALA A 101 -5.27 3.85 -1.03
CA ALA A 101 -5.93 2.62 -0.60
C ALA A 101 -7.12 2.24 -1.49
N GLN A 102 -7.96 3.23 -1.85
CA GLN A 102 -9.10 3.03 -2.74
C GLN A 102 -8.68 2.63 -4.16
N GLN A 103 -7.62 3.24 -4.72
CA GLN A 103 -7.12 2.90 -6.04
C GLN A 103 -6.56 1.47 -6.08
N VAL A 104 -5.79 1.12 -5.06
CA VAL A 104 -5.25 -0.23 -4.89
C VAL A 104 -6.37 -1.26 -4.83
N GLN A 105 -7.39 -1.04 -3.99
CA GLN A 105 -8.53 -1.95 -3.89
C GLN A 105 -9.25 -2.12 -5.24
N LYS A 106 -9.52 -1.02 -5.95
CA LYS A 106 -10.16 -1.07 -7.27
C LYS A 106 -9.36 -1.89 -8.28
N GLN A 107 -8.04 -1.73 -8.30
CA GLN A 107 -7.17 -2.48 -9.20
C GLN A 107 -7.26 -3.99 -8.94
N PHE A 108 -7.16 -4.42 -7.69
CA PHE A 108 -7.23 -5.84 -7.34
C PHE A 108 -8.64 -6.44 -7.44
N GLN A 109 -9.69 -5.65 -7.24
CA GLN A 109 -11.07 -6.08 -7.51
C GLN A 109 -11.34 -6.24 -9.01
N ALA A 110 -10.85 -5.33 -9.85
CA ALA A 110 -10.97 -5.45 -11.31
C ALA A 110 -10.27 -6.70 -11.86
N SER A 111 -9.08 -7.04 -11.33
CA SER A 111 -8.35 -8.25 -11.70
C SER A 111 -9.05 -9.56 -11.31
N THR A 112 -9.99 -9.51 -10.34
CA THR A 112 -10.77 -10.69 -9.93
C THR A 112 -11.89 -11.02 -10.94
N HIS A 113 -12.34 -10.04 -11.73
CA HIS A 113 -13.37 -10.22 -12.75
C HIS A 113 -12.83 -10.61 -14.13
N ALA A 114 -11.57 -10.35 -14.44
CA ALA A 114 -10.96 -10.61 -15.75
C ALA A 114 -10.52 -12.07 -15.98
N GLY A 115 -10.62 -12.94 -14.98
CA GLY A 115 -10.23 -14.35 -15.06
C GLY A 115 -11.38 -15.32 -15.38
N ARG A 116 -12.49 -14.82 -15.93
CA ARG A 116 -13.71 -15.61 -16.17
C ARG A 116 -14.23 -15.42 -17.61
N GLU A 117 -13.35 -15.69 -18.59
CA GLU A 117 -13.72 -15.86 -20.01
C GLU A 117 -13.02 -17.09 -20.59
#